data_AF-A0A963NNR0-F1
#
_entry.id   AF-A0A963NNR0-F1
#
_cell.length_a   1.000
_cell.length_b   1.000
_cell.length_c   1.000
_cell.angle_alpha   90.00
_cell.angle_beta   90.00
_cell.angle_gamma   90.00
#
_symmetry.space_group_name_H-M   'P 1'
#
loop_
_entity.id
_entity.type
_entity.pdbx_description
1 polymer ?
#
loop_
_entity_poly.entity_id
_entity_poly.type
_entity_poly.pdbx_seq_one_letter_code
_entity_poly.pdbx_strand_id
1 'polypeptide(L)'
;MPDIRIHREHKLGLAEARKIAGEWACEVESRFGMACSTIQGETSDTVEFTRSGVKGRLIVAADHFDLDAKLGFLLGAFSRTIETEIEKNLDTLLASHGKARKPPATRTAAAKAPARETGKQPAARKVAKAATAGGAAKRGSRGA
;
A
#
# COMPACT_ATOMS: atom_id res chain seq x y z
N MET A 1 -4.84 -26.28 -10.87
CA MET A 1 -5.36 -25.24 -9.94
C MET A 1 -5.76 -24.05 -10.79
N PRO A 2 -6.89 -23.40 -10.53
CA PRO A 2 -7.27 -22.20 -11.25
C PRO A 2 -6.23 -21.09 -11.04
N ASP A 3 -5.58 -20.70 -12.13
CA ASP A 3 -4.69 -19.55 -12.20
C ASP A 3 -5.37 -18.39 -12.93
N ILE A 4 -5.26 -17.21 -12.35
CA ILE A 4 -5.69 -15.94 -12.92
C ILE A 4 -4.42 -15.21 -13.33
N ARG A 5 -4.40 -14.73 -14.57
CA ARG A 5 -3.32 -13.88 -15.09
C ARG A 5 -3.94 -12.64 -15.72
N ILE A 6 -3.56 -11.48 -15.20
CA ILE A 6 -4.06 -10.19 -15.67
C ILE A 6 -2.84 -9.38 -16.09
N HIS A 7 -2.78 -9.04 -17.37
CA HIS A 7 -1.79 -8.12 -17.91
C HIS A 7 -2.49 -6.80 -18.27
N ARG A 8 -1.94 -5.67 -17.82
CA ARG A 8 -2.47 -4.33 -18.11
C ARG A 8 -1.35 -3.37 -18.47
N GLU A 9 -1.39 -2.84 -19.68
CA GLU A 9 -0.43 -1.84 -20.15
C GLU A 9 -0.83 -0.43 -19.67
N HIS A 10 0.15 0.40 -19.33
CA HIS A 10 -0.03 1.80 -18.94
C HIS A 10 1.15 2.68 -19.32
N LYS A 11 0.94 4.00 -19.41
CA LYS A 11 1.99 4.97 -19.79
C LYS A 11 2.39 5.94 -18.68
N LEU A 12 2.16 5.54 -17.43
CA LEU A 12 2.33 6.37 -16.24
C LEU A 12 3.80 6.48 -15.77
N GLY A 13 4.63 5.48 -16.10
CA GLY A 13 6.01 5.39 -15.64
C GLY A 13 6.15 4.80 -14.23
N LEU A 14 7.38 4.42 -13.88
CA LEU A 14 7.69 3.64 -12.66
C LEU A 14 7.25 4.32 -11.34
N ALA A 15 7.39 5.65 -11.25
CA ALA A 15 7.11 6.38 -10.02
C ALA A 15 5.61 6.38 -9.67
N GLU A 16 4.75 6.64 -10.65
CA GLU A 16 3.29 6.57 -10.49
C GLU A 16 2.83 5.12 -10.30
N ALA A 17 3.43 4.17 -11.04
CA ALA A 17 3.11 2.75 -10.92
C ALA A 17 3.35 2.21 -9.50
N ARG A 18 4.46 2.62 -8.86
CA ARG A 18 4.74 2.32 -7.44
C ARG A 18 3.68 2.84 -6.48
N LYS A 19 3.21 4.06 -6.72
CA LYS A 19 2.19 4.70 -5.89
C LYS A 19 0.86 3.94 -6.01
N ILE A 20 0.47 3.61 -7.24
CA ILE A 20 -0.72 2.80 -7.53
C ILE A 20 -0.62 1.43 -6.88
N ALA A 21 0.52 0.75 -6.98
CA ALA A 21 0.71 -0.56 -6.37
C ALA A 21 0.61 -0.52 -4.83
N GLY A 22 1.12 0.55 -4.20
CA GLY A 22 0.97 0.77 -2.76
C GLY A 22 -0.49 1.03 -2.34
N GLU A 23 -1.20 1.88 -3.08
CA GLU A 23 -2.63 2.14 -2.85
C GLU A 23 -3.46 0.87 -3.05
N TRP A 24 -3.17 0.12 -4.12
CA TRP A 24 -3.80 -1.15 -4.42
C TRP A 24 -3.59 -2.16 -3.28
N ALA A 25 -2.35 -2.34 -2.81
CA ALA A 25 -2.02 -3.26 -1.71
C ALA A 25 -2.80 -2.92 -0.43
N CYS A 26 -2.89 -1.63 -0.08
CA CYS A 26 -3.67 -1.17 1.07
C CYS A 26 -5.17 -1.43 0.89
N GLU A 27 -5.70 -1.18 -0.31
CA GLU A 27 -7.11 -1.40 -0.59
C GLU A 27 -7.47 -2.88 -0.55
N VAL A 28 -6.64 -3.77 -1.12
CA VAL A 28 -6.92 -5.21 -1.11
C VAL A 28 -6.73 -5.82 0.28
N GLU A 29 -5.80 -5.30 1.08
CA GLU A 29 -5.69 -5.67 2.49
C GLU A 29 -6.95 -5.28 3.27
N SER A 30 -7.44 -4.05 3.09
CA SER A 30 -8.63 -3.56 3.79
C SER A 30 -9.93 -4.23 3.34
N ARG A 31 -10.15 -4.35 2.03
CA ARG A 31 -11.39 -4.87 1.44
C ARG A 31 -11.48 -6.39 1.49
N PHE A 32 -10.35 -7.09 1.29
CA PHE A 32 -10.33 -8.54 1.16
C PHE A 32 -9.58 -9.25 2.29
N GLY A 33 -8.92 -8.53 3.21
CA GLY A 33 -8.19 -9.13 4.32
C GLY A 33 -7.01 -9.97 3.86
N MET A 34 -6.28 -9.50 2.84
CA MET A 34 -5.10 -10.17 2.28
C MET A 34 -3.81 -9.66 2.92
N ALA A 35 -2.86 -10.55 3.17
CA ALA A 35 -1.53 -10.15 3.61
C ALA A 35 -0.69 -9.73 2.39
N CYS A 36 -0.23 -8.48 2.37
CA CYS A 36 0.55 -7.92 1.28
C CYS A 36 2.02 -7.72 1.70
N SER A 37 2.95 -8.13 0.82
CA SER A 37 4.39 -7.95 0.96
C SER A 37 4.93 -7.29 -0.29
N THR A 38 5.51 -6.10 -0.17
CA THR A 38 6.11 -5.39 -1.31
C THR A 38 7.62 -5.60 -1.34
N ILE A 39 8.12 -6.05 -2.49
CA ILE A 39 9.54 -6.21 -2.79
C ILE A 39 9.90 -5.15 -3.83
N GLN A 40 10.72 -4.18 -3.44
CA GLN A 40 11.14 -3.13 -4.36
C GLN A 40 12.34 -3.58 -5.19
N GLY A 41 12.27 -3.38 -6.51
CA GLY A 41 13.35 -3.68 -7.45
C GLY A 41 13.81 -2.42 -8.20
N GLU A 42 14.93 -2.49 -8.90
CA GLU A 42 15.47 -1.32 -9.63
C GLU A 42 14.60 -0.96 -10.84
N THR A 43 14.16 -1.95 -11.60
CA THR A 43 13.39 -1.76 -12.85
C THR A 43 11.91 -2.06 -12.71
N SER A 44 11.53 -2.78 -11.66
CA SER A 44 10.17 -3.28 -11.46
C SER A 44 10.01 -3.77 -10.02
N ASP A 45 8.86 -3.49 -9.42
CA ASP A 45 8.54 -3.91 -8.06
C ASP A 45 7.61 -5.14 -8.08
N THR A 46 7.64 -5.96 -7.04
CA THR A 46 6.78 -7.14 -6.93
C THR A 46 6.02 -7.07 -5.62
N VAL A 47 4.69 -7.03 -5.69
CA VAL A 47 3.80 -7.10 -4.54
C VAL A 47 3.24 -8.50 -4.44
N GLU A 48 3.74 -9.29 -3.50
CA GLU A 48 3.18 -10.60 -3.18
C GLU A 48 1.96 -10.43 -2.26
N PHE A 49 0.86 -11.11 -2.58
CA PHE A 49 -0.34 -11.11 -1.76
C PHE A 49 -0.81 -12.53 -1.49
N THR A 50 -1.16 -12.81 -0.24
CA THR A 50 -1.57 -14.15 0.18
C THR A 50 -2.71 -14.10 1.20
N ARG A 51 -3.61 -15.06 1.08
CA ARG A 51 -4.75 -15.29 1.98
C ARG A 51 -5.09 -16.78 1.98
N SER A 52 -5.83 -17.23 2.98
CA SER A 52 -6.38 -18.59 2.99
C SER A 52 -7.14 -18.90 1.70
N GLY A 53 -6.54 -19.72 0.82
CA GLY A 53 -7.11 -20.11 -0.47
C GLY A 53 -6.77 -19.21 -1.67
N VAL A 54 -5.96 -18.15 -1.49
CA VAL A 54 -5.49 -17.28 -2.59
C VAL A 54 -4.02 -16.98 -2.40
N LYS A 55 -3.19 -17.21 -3.42
CA LYS A 55 -1.78 -16.79 -3.41
C LYS A 55 -1.43 -16.18 -4.74
N GLY A 56 -0.97 -14.94 -4.75
CA GLY A 56 -0.59 -14.25 -5.97
C GLY A 56 0.54 -13.25 -5.79
N ARG A 57 0.94 -12.67 -6.91
CA ARG A 57 1.92 -11.58 -6.99
C ARG A 57 1.51 -10.61 -8.09
N LEU A 58 1.79 -9.34 -7.87
CA LEU A 58 1.62 -8.25 -8.82
C LEU A 58 3.02 -7.70 -9.15
N ILE A 59 3.42 -7.81 -10.40
CA ILE A 59 4.62 -7.22 -10.97
C ILE A 59 4.26 -5.83 -11.48
N VAL A 60 5.03 -4.84 -11.06
CA VAL A 60 4.85 -3.43 -11.32
C VAL A 60 6.01 -2.96 -12.17
N ALA A 61 5.80 -2.85 -13.48
CA ALA A 61 6.76 -2.27 -14.41
C ALA A 61 6.39 -0.81 -14.73
N ALA A 62 7.26 -0.13 -15.48
CA ALA A 62 7.02 1.26 -15.87
C ALA A 62 5.90 1.40 -16.92
N ASP A 63 5.72 0.36 -17.73
CA ASP A 63 4.84 0.32 -18.88
C ASP A 63 3.68 -0.70 -18.74
N HIS A 64 3.74 -1.61 -17.76
CA HIS A 64 2.70 -2.60 -17.55
C HIS A 64 2.61 -3.09 -16.10
N PHE A 65 1.46 -3.65 -15.77
CA PHE A 65 1.20 -4.44 -14.58
C PHE A 65 0.93 -5.90 -14.98
N ASP A 66 1.58 -6.82 -14.29
CA ASP A 66 1.40 -8.27 -14.47
C ASP A 66 0.97 -8.91 -13.14
N LEU A 67 -0.27 -9.37 -13.06
CA LEU A 67 -0.81 -10.01 -11.86
C LEU A 67 -1.02 -11.49 -12.12
N ASP A 68 -0.34 -12.31 -11.32
CA ASP A 68 -0.54 -13.76 -11.26
C ASP A 68 -1.21 -14.10 -9.92
N ALA A 69 -2.36 -14.77 -9.94
CA ALA A 69 -3.00 -15.29 -8.73
C ALA A 69 -3.39 -16.76 -8.89
N LYS A 70 -3.08 -17.57 -7.89
CA LYS A 70 -3.49 -18.97 -7.77
C LYS A 70 -4.60 -19.08 -6.74
N LEU A 71 -5.71 -19.67 -7.17
CA LEU A 71 -6.87 -19.91 -6.35
C LEU A 71 -6.92 -21.37 -5.89
N GLY A 72 -7.31 -21.57 -4.63
CA GLY A 72 -7.64 -22.87 -4.08
C GLY A 72 -8.95 -23.42 -4.65
N PHE A 73 -9.17 -24.72 -4.44
CA PHE A 73 -10.32 -25.46 -5.00
C PHE A 73 -11.67 -24.79 -4.72
N LEU A 74 -11.89 -24.29 -3.49
CA LEU A 74 -13.15 -23.65 -3.08
C LEU A 74 -13.44 -22.34 -3.83
N LEU A 75 -12.39 -21.55 -4.14
CA LEU A 75 -12.53 -20.26 -4.81
C LEU A 75 -12.44 -20.38 -6.34
N GLY A 76 -12.07 -21.55 -6.85
CA GLY A 76 -11.96 -21.82 -8.28
C GLY A 76 -13.25 -21.59 -9.06
N ALA A 77 -14.42 -21.85 -8.45
CA ALA A 77 -15.73 -21.59 -9.07
C ALA A 77 -16.02 -20.08 -9.24
N PHE A 78 -15.36 -19.23 -8.47
CA PHE A 78 -15.49 -17.78 -8.52
C PHE A 78 -14.31 -17.09 -9.21
N SER A 79 -13.43 -17.85 -9.85
CA SER A 79 -12.21 -17.32 -10.47
C SER A 79 -12.51 -16.15 -11.40
N ARG A 80 -13.52 -16.29 -12.26
CA ARG A 80 -13.92 -15.26 -13.23
C ARG A 80 -14.43 -13.98 -12.57
N THR A 81 -15.15 -14.10 -11.46
CA THR A 81 -15.61 -12.94 -10.68
C THR A 81 -14.43 -12.25 -10.00
N ILE A 82 -13.53 -13.03 -9.40
CA ILE A 82 -12.32 -12.52 -8.74
C ILE A 82 -11.43 -11.79 -9.74
N GLU A 83 -11.18 -12.39 -10.91
CA GLU A 83 -10.46 -11.80 -12.03
C GLU A 83 -11.07 -10.46 -12.44
N THR A 84 -12.39 -10.44 -12.67
CA THR A 84 -13.12 -9.23 -13.05
C THR A 84 -13.01 -8.13 -12.00
N GLU A 85 -13.12 -8.46 -10.71
CA GLU A 85 -13.04 -7.46 -9.64
C GLU A 85 -11.61 -6.92 -9.44
N ILE A 86 -10.60 -7.78 -9.60
CA ILE A 86 -9.19 -7.35 -9.58
C ILE A 86 -8.91 -6.44 -10.78
N GLU A 87 -9.36 -6.82 -11.98
CA GLU A 87 -9.21 -6.02 -13.19
C GLU A 87 -9.86 -4.65 -13.06
N LYS A 88 -11.11 -4.60 -12.58
CA LYS A 88 -11.80 -3.33 -12.32
C LYS A 88 -11.08 -2.46 -11.31
N ASN A 89 -10.52 -3.06 -10.25
CA ASN A 89 -9.81 -2.29 -9.24
C ASN A 89 -8.53 -1.67 -9.81
N LEU A 90 -7.73 -2.48 -10.51
CA LEU A 90 -6.53 -2.00 -11.21
C LEU A 90 -6.88 -0.93 -12.25
N ASP A 91 -7.91 -1.14 -13.06
CA ASP A 91 -8.38 -0.17 -14.06
C ASP A 91 -8.86 1.14 -13.43
N THR A 92 -9.57 1.06 -12.30
CA THR A 92 -10.03 2.26 -11.55
C THR A 92 -8.86 3.07 -11.04
N LEU A 93 -7.83 2.42 -10.48
CA LEU A 93 -6.62 3.08 -9.99
C LEU A 93 -5.79 3.66 -11.15
N LEU A 94 -5.67 2.91 -12.25
CA LEU A 94 -5.02 3.35 -13.49
C LEU A 94 -5.73 4.54 -14.12
N ALA A 95 -7.07 4.55 -14.18
CA ALA A 95 -7.86 5.65 -14.71
C ALA A 95 -7.78 6.90 -13.82
N SER A 96 -7.72 6.71 -12.50
CA SER A 96 -7.59 7.79 -11.53
C SER A 96 -6.24 8.50 -11.63
N HIS A 97 -5.16 7.76 -11.94
CA HIS A 97 -3.80 8.30 -12.08
C HIS A 97 -3.45 8.69 -13.54
N GLY A 98 -4.02 7.99 -14.53
CA GLY A 98 -3.86 8.24 -15.97
C GLY A 98 -4.58 9.47 -16.47
N LYS A 99 -5.52 10.00 -15.69
CA LYS A 99 -6.14 11.30 -15.95
C LYS A 99 -5.24 12.42 -15.46
N ALA A 100 -4.18 12.69 -16.20
CA ALA A 100 -3.43 13.92 -16.08
C ALA A 100 -4.38 15.13 -16.12
N ARG A 101 -4.53 15.77 -14.96
CA ARG A 101 -4.72 17.21 -14.76
C ARG A 101 -5.84 17.85 -15.59
N LYS A 102 -7.07 17.85 -15.05
CA LYS A 102 -7.92 19.05 -15.17
C LYS A 102 -7.59 19.95 -13.98
N PRO A 103 -7.05 21.17 -14.17
CA PRO A 103 -6.87 22.10 -13.06
C PRO A 103 -8.24 22.38 -12.42
N PRO A 104 -8.32 22.62 -11.11
CA PRO A 104 -9.51 23.19 -10.50
C PRO A 104 -9.64 24.65 -10.97
N ALA A 105 -10.25 24.86 -12.13
CA ALA A 105 -10.98 26.07 -12.42
C ALA A 105 -12.32 25.93 -11.66
N THR A 106 -12.74 26.79 -10.75
CA THR A 106 -12.52 28.22 -10.60
C THR A 106 -12.93 28.62 -9.18
N ARG A 107 -12.06 29.24 -8.39
CA ARG A 107 -12.44 30.34 -7.48
C ARG A 107 -11.31 31.35 -7.41
N THR A 108 -11.33 32.24 -8.37
CA THR A 108 -10.50 33.44 -8.41
C THR A 108 -10.96 34.43 -7.34
N ALA A 109 -9.98 34.94 -6.59
CA ALA A 109 -9.89 36.25 -5.93
C ALA A 109 -10.89 36.68 -4.83
N ALA A 110 -10.35 36.85 -3.61
CA ALA A 110 -10.27 38.14 -2.89
C ALA A 110 -9.39 37.93 -1.63
N ALA A 111 -8.11 38.30 -1.68
CA ALA A 111 -7.58 39.58 -1.20
C ALA A 111 -7.62 39.77 0.33
N LYS A 112 -6.50 39.47 1.02
CA LYS A 112 -5.67 40.44 1.79
C LYS A 112 -4.61 39.71 2.64
N ALA A 113 -3.34 40.09 2.41
CA ALA A 113 -2.27 40.02 3.41
C ALA A 113 -2.29 41.31 4.27
N PRO A 114 -1.36 41.52 5.22
CA PRO A 114 -1.06 40.75 6.43
C PRO A 114 -1.13 41.66 7.68
N ALA A 115 -1.27 41.10 8.89
CA ALA A 115 -0.99 41.84 10.12
C ALA A 115 -0.37 40.92 11.19
N ARG A 116 0.80 41.34 11.66
CA ARG A 116 1.50 40.88 12.87
C ARG A 116 0.55 40.84 14.05
N GLU A 117 0.67 39.83 14.92
CA GLU A 117 0.93 40.12 16.34
C GLU A 117 1.53 38.92 17.07
N THR A 118 2.63 39.23 17.75
CA THR A 118 3.24 38.56 18.89
C THR A 118 2.26 38.00 19.92
N GLY A 119 2.54 36.81 20.44
CA GLY A 119 1.89 36.29 21.66
C GLY A 119 2.21 34.81 21.89
N LYS A 120 3.38 34.50 22.43
CA LYS A 120 3.57 34.16 23.85
C LYS A 120 3.30 32.67 24.16
N GLN A 121 4.42 32.01 24.39
CA GLN A 121 4.64 30.75 25.09
C GLN A 121 3.73 30.59 26.33
N PRO A 122 3.22 29.38 26.58
CA PRO A 122 3.60 28.65 27.80
C PRO A 122 3.97 27.20 27.46
N ALA A 123 5.17 26.74 27.82
CA ALA A 123 5.53 26.20 29.13
C ALA A 123 5.06 24.75 29.35
N ALA A 124 6.07 23.90 29.56
CA ALA A 124 6.08 22.67 30.35
C ALA A 124 5.39 21.41 29.77
N ARG A 125 6.20 20.51 29.21
CA ARG A 125 6.58 19.29 29.95
C ARG A 125 7.80 18.61 29.32
N LYS A 126 8.96 18.82 29.94
CA LYS A 126 10.16 18.01 29.76
C LYS A 126 10.21 17.05 30.94
N VAL A 127 9.98 15.77 30.69
CA VAL A 127 10.25 14.66 31.63
C VAL A 127 10.86 13.58 30.75
N ALA A 128 12.17 13.59 30.61
CA ALA A 128 13.14 12.90 31.45
C ALA A 128 13.51 11.55 30.83
N LYS A 129 14.80 11.50 30.52
CA LYS A 129 15.60 10.41 29.99
C LYS A 129 15.83 9.35 31.07
N ALA A 130 16.14 8.15 30.60
CA ALA A 130 16.79 7.03 31.29
C ALA A 130 15.87 6.00 31.97
N ALA A 131 15.45 5.00 31.19
CA ALA A 131 15.24 3.66 31.70
C ALA A 131 16.62 2.98 31.85
N THR A 132 17.16 3.05 33.07
CA THR A 132 18.31 2.24 33.49
C THR A 132 17.80 0.86 33.89
N ALA A 133 18.43 -0.17 33.33
CA ALA A 133 18.17 -1.56 33.60
C ALA A 133 18.46 -1.93 35.08
N GLY A 134 17.50 -2.59 35.70
CA GLY A 134 17.63 -3.44 36.87
C GLY A 134 16.48 -4.44 36.80
N GLY A 135 16.60 -5.72 37.14
CA GLY A 135 17.70 -6.52 37.62
C GLY A 135 17.18 -7.94 37.84
N ALA A 136 18.11 -8.87 38.04
CA ALA A 136 17.96 -10.09 38.83
C ALA A 136 16.75 -11.01 38.57
N ALA A 137 16.96 -12.05 37.76
CA ALA A 137 16.26 -13.33 37.90
C ALA A 137 17.26 -14.44 38.22
N LYS A 138 17.30 -14.76 39.51
CA LYS A 138 17.97 -15.86 40.19
C LYS A 138 17.50 -17.20 39.59
N ARG A 139 18.40 -18.01 39.02
CA ARG A 139 18.13 -19.45 38.78
C ARG A 139 19.29 -20.27 39.30
N GLY A 140 19.14 -20.72 40.55
CA GLY A 140 19.92 -21.82 41.08
C GLY A 140 19.40 -23.13 40.51
N SER A 141 20.31 -23.99 40.10
CA SER A 141 20.23 -25.46 40.21
C SER A 141 21.50 -26.04 39.58
N ARG A 142 22.59 -26.14 40.37
CA ARG A 142 23.62 -27.15 40.11
C ARG A 142 23.15 -28.42 40.80
N GLY A 143 22.70 -29.36 39.99
CA GLY A 143 22.53 -30.76 40.34
C GLY A 143 23.32 -31.58 39.32
N ALA A 144 23.95 -32.64 39.84
CA ALA A 144 24.86 -33.59 39.20
C ALA A 144 26.29 -33.09 38.94
#